data_AF-A0A9Q1DH37-F1
#
_entry.id   AF-A0A9Q1DH37-F1
#
_cell.length_a   1.000
_cell.length_b   1.000
_cell.length_c   1.000
_cell.angle_alpha   90.00
_cell.angle_beta   90.00
_cell.angle_gamma   90.00
#
_symmetry.space_group_name_H-M   'P 1'
#
loop_
_entity.id
_entity.type
_entity.pdbx_description
1 polymer ?
#
loop_
_entity_poly.entity_id
_entity_poly.type
_entity_poly.pdbx_seq_one_letter_code
_entity_poly.pdbx_strand_id
1 'polypeptide(L)'
;MKLYCTAALMPLFNLSFAEHLKARLEVYMARFPKVRIVRTKKREGLIRTRLLGAAAAKGEVLTFLDSHCEANINWLPPLLDRIAQNPKTIVCPMIDVIDHNHFGYEAQAGDAMRGAFDWEMYYKRIPIPAELQSSDPSQPYESPVMAGGLFAVNRQWFWELGGYDTGLEIWGGEQYEISFKVWMCGGSMYDVPCSRVGHIYRKYVPYKVPSGTSLARNLKRVAETWMDEYTEFIYQRRPEYRHLSTGDLTSQKELRKHLKCKDFKWYMSTVAWDLAKFYPPVEPLPAAWGEIRNAASGQCIDSKHGATGTELRLDACLKEGAERTWAHEQVFTFGWREDIRPGDPLHTRKFCFDAISQSSPVTLYDCHGMKGNQHWRYRKDKSLYHLVSSSCMDCSPGDKKIFMNKCNPQSETQQWLFQHVNTTVLDRFNSAIIS
;
A
#
# COMPACT_ATOMS: atom_id res chain seq x y z
N MET A 1 28.78 -11.41 20.19
CA MET A 1 27.78 -10.35 19.94
C MET A 1 27.12 -9.92 21.24
N LYS A 2 27.18 -8.62 21.62
CA LYS A 2 26.45 -8.10 22.78
C LYS A 2 25.17 -7.40 22.30
N LEU A 3 24.02 -7.96 22.66
CA LEU A 3 22.71 -7.36 22.35
C LEU A 3 22.28 -6.45 23.51
N TYR A 4 21.93 -5.21 23.19
CA TYR A 4 21.35 -4.25 24.13
C TYR A 4 20.01 -3.78 23.58
N CYS A 5 18.94 -3.95 24.35
CA CYS A 5 17.61 -3.52 23.98
C CYS A 5 17.31 -2.17 24.64
N THR A 6 17.11 -1.14 23.82
CA THR A 6 16.63 0.17 24.29
C THR A 6 15.16 0.32 23.92
N ALA A 7 14.28 0.29 24.92
CA ALA A 7 12.86 0.59 24.75
C ALA A 7 12.65 2.10 24.95
N ALA A 8 12.36 2.82 23.86
CA ALA A 8 12.01 4.24 23.90
C ALA A 8 10.49 4.40 24.00
N LEU A 9 10.00 5.01 25.07
CA LEU A 9 8.57 5.18 25.37
C LEU A 9 8.15 6.65 25.24
N MET A 10 7.00 6.87 24.60
CA MET A 10 6.33 8.17 24.49
C MET A 10 5.15 8.28 25.46
N PRO A 11 4.85 9.48 25.98
CA PRO A 11 3.58 9.76 26.64
C PRO A 11 2.43 9.87 25.63
N LEU A 12 1.24 9.36 26.00
CA LEU A 12 -0.02 9.51 25.26
C LEU A 12 -0.77 10.77 25.75
N PHE A 13 -1.40 11.51 24.82
CA PHE A 13 -2.20 12.71 25.15
C PHE A 13 -3.60 12.28 25.62
N ASN A 14 -3.95 12.68 26.84
CA ASN A 14 -5.18 12.40 27.60
C ASN A 14 -5.29 11.06 28.35
N LEU A 15 -5.14 11.22 29.68
CA LEU A 15 -5.50 10.37 30.82
C LEU A 15 -4.77 9.03 30.94
N SER A 16 -3.86 9.00 31.90
CA SER A 16 -2.99 7.88 32.27
C SER A 16 -2.02 7.48 31.16
N PHE A 17 -0.71 7.68 31.40
CA PHE A 17 0.20 6.58 31.09
C PHE A 17 -0.53 5.35 31.60
N ALA A 18 -0.93 4.41 30.74
CA ALA A 18 -1.59 3.21 31.22
C ALA A 18 -0.72 2.71 32.38
N GLU A 19 -1.23 2.69 33.61
CA GLU A 19 -0.39 2.79 34.83
C GLU A 19 0.69 1.68 34.86
N HIS A 20 0.40 0.56 34.19
CA HIS A 20 1.31 -0.54 33.95
C HIS A 20 2.62 -0.15 33.23
N LEU A 21 2.66 0.91 32.42
CA LEU A 21 3.84 1.39 31.67
C LEU A 21 4.76 2.35 32.46
N LYS A 22 4.41 2.68 33.72
CA LYS A 22 5.23 3.52 34.62
C LYS A 22 6.13 2.64 35.52
N ALA A 23 6.00 2.80 36.84
CA ALA A 23 6.76 2.06 37.84
C ALA A 23 6.61 0.55 37.69
N ARG A 24 5.41 0.05 37.35
CA ARG A 24 5.18 -1.38 37.12
C ARG A 24 6.10 -1.96 36.03
N LEU A 25 6.24 -1.26 34.90
CA LEU A 25 7.14 -1.68 33.82
C LEU A 25 8.61 -1.57 34.23
N GLU A 26 8.99 -0.53 34.97
CA GLU A 26 10.37 -0.36 35.46
C GLU A 26 10.76 -1.49 36.41
N VAL A 27 9.91 -1.83 37.39
CA VAL A 27 10.12 -2.94 38.31
C VAL A 27 10.23 -4.26 37.55
N TYR A 28 9.34 -4.50 36.58
CA TYR A 28 9.38 -5.73 35.79
C TYR A 28 10.66 -5.84 34.95
N MET A 29 11.04 -4.76 34.25
CA MET A 29 12.18 -4.76 33.34
C MET A 29 13.54 -4.72 34.04
N ALA A 30 13.61 -4.27 35.30
CA ALA A 30 14.82 -4.33 36.12
C ALA A 30 15.39 -5.76 36.26
N ARG A 31 14.56 -6.79 36.05
CA ARG A 31 14.97 -8.21 36.01
C ARG A 31 15.84 -8.57 34.80
N PHE A 32 15.83 -7.76 33.75
CA PHE A 32 16.51 -8.03 32.48
C PHE A 32 17.62 -7.01 32.25
N PRO A 33 18.89 -7.30 32.62
CA PRO A 33 19.97 -6.31 32.60
C PRO A 33 20.33 -5.78 31.20
N LYS A 34 19.90 -6.48 30.15
CA LYS A 34 20.08 -6.06 28.75
C LYS A 34 18.99 -5.08 28.27
N VAL A 35 17.94 -4.84 29.06
CA VAL A 35 16.82 -3.97 28.72
C VAL A 35 16.99 -2.64 29.45
N ARG A 36 16.85 -1.55 28.70
CA ARG A 36 16.84 -0.19 29.25
C ARG A 36 15.63 0.58 28.75
N ILE A 37 14.93 1.24 29.66
CA ILE A 37 13.82 2.13 29.34
C ILE A 37 14.33 3.56 29.19
N VAL A 38 13.94 4.25 28.12
CA VAL A 38 14.18 5.68 27.89
C VAL A 38 12.83 6.35 27.65
N ARG A 39 12.55 7.46 28.36
CA ARG A 39 11.26 8.16 28.28
C ARG A 39 11.43 9.54 27.66
N THR A 40 10.52 9.94 26.77
CA THR A 40 10.45 11.32 26.30
C THR A 40 9.73 12.20 27.33
N LYS A 41 10.05 13.51 27.37
CA LYS A 41 9.42 14.47 28.28
C LYS A 41 8.01 14.90 27.82
N LYS A 42 7.77 14.82 26.51
CA LYS A 42 6.50 15.16 25.86
C LYS A 42 6.24 14.16 24.73
N ARG A 43 5.07 14.26 24.09
CA ARG A 43 4.72 13.37 22.98
C ARG A 43 5.47 13.78 21.72
N GLU A 44 6.43 12.96 21.31
CA GLU A 44 7.30 13.25 20.17
C GLU A 44 6.80 12.61 18.85
N GLY A 45 6.01 11.54 18.93
CA GLY A 45 5.66 10.73 17.75
C GLY A 45 6.68 9.63 17.48
N LEU A 46 6.30 8.63 16.67
CA LEU A 46 7.12 7.43 16.49
C LEU A 46 8.50 7.77 15.93
N ILE A 47 8.56 8.73 15.01
CA ILE A 47 9.76 9.07 14.24
C ILE A 47 10.83 9.65 15.17
N ARG A 48 10.48 10.71 15.90
CA ARG A 48 11.36 11.36 16.87
C ARG A 48 11.70 10.46 18.07
N THR A 49 10.85 9.49 18.39
CA THR A 49 11.13 8.50 19.44
C THR A 49 12.12 7.45 18.98
N ARG A 50 12.03 6.99 17.73
CA ARG A 50 13.06 6.15 17.10
C ARG A 50 14.40 6.89 17.08
N LEU A 51 14.43 8.18 16.78
CA LEU A 51 15.65 9.01 16.86
C LEU A 51 16.23 9.08 18.28
N LEU A 52 15.39 9.26 19.31
CA LEU A 52 15.85 9.22 20.71
C LEU A 52 16.48 7.87 21.07
N GLY A 53 15.83 6.78 20.67
CA GLY A 53 16.35 5.42 20.86
C GLY A 53 17.68 5.21 20.14
N ALA A 54 17.77 5.64 18.88
CA ALA A 54 18.99 5.58 18.07
C ALA A 54 20.14 6.38 18.68
N ALA A 55 19.86 7.57 19.22
CA ALA A 55 20.87 8.43 19.84
C ALA A 55 21.37 7.85 21.15
N ALA A 56 20.52 7.13 21.88
CA ALA A 56 20.87 6.49 23.14
C ALA A 56 21.55 5.12 22.95
N ALA A 57 21.47 4.53 21.75
CA ALA A 57 22.01 3.21 21.44
C ALA A 57 23.54 3.23 21.31
N LYS A 58 24.19 2.15 21.77
CA LYS A 58 25.65 1.99 21.75
C LYS A 58 26.16 0.90 20.80
N GLY A 59 25.25 0.09 20.24
CA GLY A 59 25.59 -0.98 19.30
C GLY A 59 26.12 -0.45 17.97
N GLU A 60 26.84 -1.29 17.24
CA GLU A 60 27.31 -0.98 15.88
C GLU A 60 26.18 -0.96 14.86
N VAL A 61 25.17 -1.80 15.07
CA VAL A 61 23.95 -1.88 14.26
C VAL A 61 22.76 -1.46 15.13
N LEU A 62 21.90 -0.61 14.56
CA LEU A 62 20.58 -0.28 15.11
C LEU A 62 19.57 -1.26 14.51
N THR A 63 18.79 -1.92 15.35
CA THR A 63 17.64 -2.73 14.92
C THR A 63 16.38 -2.13 15.51
N PHE A 64 15.45 -1.74 14.65
CA PHE A 64 14.16 -1.19 15.03
C PHE A 64 13.10 -2.29 14.97
N LEU A 65 12.26 -2.32 15.99
CA LEU A 65 11.09 -3.21 16.10
C LEU A 65 9.94 -2.38 16.67
N ASP A 66 8.73 -2.63 16.17
CA ASP A 66 7.52 -2.15 16.82
C ASP A 66 7.28 -2.92 18.14
N SER A 67 6.51 -2.32 19.05
CA SER A 67 6.28 -2.87 20.41
C SER A 67 5.36 -4.09 20.46
N HIS A 68 4.88 -4.55 19.31
CA HIS A 68 3.86 -5.59 19.15
C HIS A 68 4.30 -6.55 18.04
N CYS A 69 5.50 -7.10 18.24
CA CYS A 69 6.16 -8.02 17.35
C CYS A 69 6.63 -9.28 18.09
N GLU A 70 6.75 -10.38 17.36
CA GLU A 70 7.35 -11.63 17.82
C GLU A 70 8.43 -12.07 16.84
N ALA A 71 9.69 -12.02 17.27
CA ALA A 71 10.80 -12.39 16.41
C ALA A 71 10.94 -13.91 16.31
N ASN A 72 11.09 -14.43 15.09
CA ASN A 72 11.13 -15.87 14.84
C ASN A 72 12.55 -16.46 15.06
N ILE A 73 12.67 -17.77 14.94
CA ILE A 73 13.90 -18.52 15.12
C ILE A 73 14.99 -17.96 14.20
N ASN A 74 16.16 -17.71 14.78
CA ASN A 74 17.36 -17.28 14.06
C ASN A 74 17.21 -16.00 13.20
N TRP A 75 16.29 -15.09 13.57
CA TRP A 75 16.02 -13.89 12.78
C TRP A 75 17.19 -12.90 12.69
N LEU A 76 17.94 -12.70 13.78
CA LEU A 76 18.92 -11.62 13.86
C LEU A 76 20.22 -11.86 13.06
N PRO A 77 20.88 -13.04 13.13
CA PRO A 77 22.13 -13.28 12.41
C PRO A 77 22.11 -12.98 10.90
N PRO A 78 21.12 -13.42 10.10
CA PRO A 78 21.11 -13.15 8.66
C PRO A 78 20.96 -11.66 8.32
N LEU A 79 20.31 -10.86 9.19
CA LEU A 79 20.29 -9.40 9.03
C LEU A 79 21.67 -8.79 9.26
N LEU A 80 22.34 -9.20 10.34
CA LEU A 80 23.65 -8.65 10.70
C LEU A 80 24.75 -9.05 9.71
N ASP A 81 24.70 -10.29 9.20
CA ASP A 81 25.63 -10.77 8.19
C ASP A 81 25.61 -9.90 6.94
N ARG A 82 24.40 -9.57 6.44
CA ARG A 82 24.27 -8.72 5.25
C ARG A 82 24.79 -7.30 5.47
N ILE A 83 24.60 -6.71 6.66
CA ILE A 83 25.19 -5.41 7.01
C ILE A 83 26.71 -5.51 7.15
N ALA A 84 27.24 -6.62 7.67
CA ALA A 84 28.68 -6.82 7.80
C ALA A 84 29.38 -6.89 6.44
N GLN A 85 28.72 -7.46 5.42
CA GLN A 85 29.22 -7.45 4.04
C GLN A 85 29.24 -6.04 3.43
N ASN A 86 28.22 -5.22 3.71
CA ASN A 86 28.17 -3.84 3.25
C ASN A 86 27.47 -2.93 4.28
N PRO A 87 28.22 -2.08 5.02
CA PRO A 87 27.68 -1.25 6.10
C PRO A 87 26.71 -0.16 5.61
N LYS A 88 26.68 0.14 4.30
CA LYS A 88 25.70 1.07 3.70
C LYS A 88 24.38 0.39 3.32
N THR A 89 24.19 -0.86 3.73
CA THR A 89 22.96 -1.61 3.49
C THR A 89 21.99 -1.44 4.66
N ILE A 90 20.72 -1.18 4.34
CA ILE A 90 19.60 -1.40 5.26
C ILE A 90 18.98 -2.76 4.95
N VAL A 91 18.67 -3.53 5.98
CA VAL A 91 18.01 -4.83 5.82
C VAL A 91 16.71 -4.90 6.58
N CYS A 92 15.72 -5.54 5.97
CA CYS A 92 14.40 -5.76 6.53
C CYS A 92 14.17 -7.26 6.71
N PRO A 93 13.63 -7.72 7.86
CA PRO A 93 13.09 -9.06 7.97
C PRO A 93 11.80 -9.17 7.15
N MET A 94 11.40 -10.39 6.82
CA MET A 94 10.01 -10.65 6.45
C MET A 94 9.10 -10.37 7.63
N ILE A 95 8.04 -9.61 7.34
CA ILE A 95 7.06 -9.19 8.33
C ILE A 95 5.86 -10.10 8.20
N ASP A 96 5.74 -11.03 9.12
CA ASP A 96 4.62 -11.95 9.21
C ASP A 96 3.44 -11.27 9.92
N VAL A 97 2.23 -11.79 9.67
CA VAL A 97 1.01 -11.34 10.32
C VAL A 97 0.82 -12.12 11.61
N ILE A 98 0.58 -11.39 12.70
CA ILE A 98 -0.07 -11.92 13.89
C ILE A 98 -1.51 -11.39 13.87
N ASP A 99 -2.48 -12.28 13.66
CA ASP A 99 -3.89 -11.88 13.55
C ASP A 99 -4.35 -11.14 14.81
N HIS A 100 -5.02 -10.01 14.64
CA HIS A 100 -5.38 -9.14 15.76
C HIS A 100 -6.52 -9.68 16.63
N ASN A 101 -7.23 -10.73 16.20
CA ASN A 101 -8.31 -11.36 16.95
C ASN A 101 -7.84 -12.65 17.63
N HIS A 102 -7.28 -13.59 16.86
CA HIS A 102 -6.92 -14.92 17.35
C HIS A 102 -5.41 -15.16 17.47
N PHE A 103 -4.57 -14.17 17.13
CA PHE A 103 -3.12 -14.22 17.28
C PHE A 103 -2.46 -15.38 16.50
N GLY A 104 -3.11 -15.84 15.43
CA GLY A 104 -2.49 -16.79 14.51
C GLY A 104 -1.31 -16.13 13.81
N TYR A 105 -0.20 -16.87 13.70
CA TYR A 105 1.01 -16.42 13.02
C TYR A 105 1.03 -16.98 11.60
N GLU A 106 1.04 -16.11 10.60
CA GLU A 106 1.06 -16.50 9.19
C GLU A 106 1.87 -15.51 8.34
N ALA A 107 2.37 -15.99 7.20
CA ALA A 107 3.00 -15.10 6.23
C ALA A 107 1.95 -14.17 5.61
N GLN A 108 2.37 -12.95 5.25
CA GLN A 108 1.51 -12.08 4.43
C GLN A 108 1.20 -12.74 3.08
N ALA A 109 0.02 -12.43 2.52
CA ALA A 109 -0.34 -12.88 1.18
C ALA A 109 0.77 -12.55 0.17
N GLY A 110 1.17 -13.55 -0.64
CA GLY A 110 2.28 -13.44 -1.58
C GLY A 110 3.69 -13.53 -0.98
N ASP A 111 3.83 -13.69 0.34
CA ASP A 111 5.10 -13.87 1.07
C ASP A 111 6.21 -12.88 0.66
N ALA A 112 7.25 -13.34 -0.04
CA ALA A 112 8.32 -12.48 -0.53
C ALA A 112 7.83 -11.57 -1.67
N MET A 113 7.72 -10.27 -1.37
CA MET A 113 7.27 -9.24 -2.30
C MET A 113 8.08 -7.96 -2.09
N ARG A 114 8.29 -7.19 -3.16
CA ARG A 114 8.98 -5.90 -3.11
C ARG A 114 8.06 -4.83 -2.55
N GLY A 115 8.57 -3.99 -1.66
CA GLY A 115 7.82 -2.82 -1.19
C GLY A 115 7.81 -1.69 -2.23
N ALA A 116 6.67 -1.05 -2.37
CA ALA A 116 6.36 -0.01 -3.35
C ALA A 116 5.34 1.00 -2.78
N PHE A 117 4.81 1.87 -3.63
CA PHE A 117 3.74 2.80 -3.28
C PHE A 117 2.82 3.10 -4.47
N ASP A 118 1.61 3.55 -4.18
CA ASP A 118 0.79 4.27 -5.17
C ASP A 118 1.06 5.78 -5.10
N TRP A 119 0.57 6.54 -6.08
CA TRP A 119 0.78 7.99 -6.15
C TRP A 119 -0.08 8.80 -5.16
N GLU A 120 -0.79 8.13 -4.25
CA GLU A 120 -1.33 8.74 -3.02
C GLU A 120 -0.40 8.49 -1.82
N MET A 121 0.77 7.88 -2.04
CA MET A 121 1.76 7.47 -1.06
C MET A 121 1.24 6.45 -0.04
N TYR A 122 0.31 5.58 -0.43
CA TYR A 122 0.02 4.37 0.34
C TYR A 122 1.06 3.30 0.02
N TYR A 123 1.57 2.64 1.05
CA TYR A 123 2.52 1.54 0.91
C TYR A 123 1.84 0.37 0.18
N LYS A 124 2.57 -0.23 -0.76
CA LYS A 124 2.14 -1.37 -1.55
C LYS A 124 3.18 -2.47 -1.51
N ARG A 125 2.76 -3.70 -1.79
CA ARG A 125 3.63 -4.84 -2.05
C ARG A 125 3.37 -5.29 -3.48
N ILE A 126 4.42 -5.41 -4.28
CA ILE A 126 4.35 -5.87 -5.68
C ILE A 126 5.20 -7.13 -5.85
N PRO A 127 4.80 -8.07 -6.73
CA PRO A 127 5.54 -9.32 -6.90
C PRO A 127 6.96 -9.05 -7.40
N ILE A 128 7.91 -9.89 -7.02
CA ILE A 128 9.29 -9.83 -7.50
C ILE A 128 9.30 -10.17 -9.00
N PRO A 129 9.74 -9.25 -9.89
CA PRO A 129 9.86 -9.54 -11.32
C PRO A 129 10.76 -10.76 -11.57
N ALA A 130 10.42 -11.59 -12.56
CA ALA A 130 11.17 -12.82 -12.85
C ALA A 130 12.67 -12.59 -13.07
N GLU A 131 13.05 -11.46 -13.67
CA GLU A 131 14.45 -11.06 -13.89
C GLU A 131 15.23 -10.71 -12.60
N LEU A 132 14.53 -10.46 -11.49
CA LEU A 132 15.13 -10.19 -10.18
C LEU A 132 15.01 -11.39 -9.21
N GLN A 133 14.37 -12.49 -9.64
CA GLN A 133 14.25 -13.69 -8.81
C GLN A 133 15.58 -14.44 -8.79
N SER A 134 16.08 -14.69 -7.58
CA SER A 134 17.24 -15.55 -7.35
C SER A 134 16.87 -17.01 -7.60
N SER A 135 17.84 -17.81 -8.05
CA SER A 135 17.67 -19.27 -8.16
C SER A 135 17.41 -19.92 -6.79
N ASP A 136 17.96 -19.34 -5.74
CA ASP A 136 17.64 -19.69 -4.35
C ASP A 136 16.71 -18.60 -3.79
N PRO A 137 15.41 -18.91 -3.57
CA PRO A 137 14.41 -17.95 -3.10
C PRO A 137 14.62 -17.51 -1.66
N SER A 138 15.53 -18.14 -0.91
CA SER A 138 15.87 -17.74 0.46
C SER A 138 16.89 -16.59 0.53
N GLN A 139 17.53 -16.26 -0.61
CA GLN A 139 18.54 -15.20 -0.66
C GLN A 139 17.93 -13.81 -0.47
N PRO A 140 18.66 -12.86 0.14
CA PRO A 140 18.24 -11.46 0.22
C PRO A 140 17.94 -10.87 -1.17
N TYR A 141 16.85 -10.14 -1.29
CA TYR A 141 16.45 -9.48 -2.53
C TYR A 141 16.24 -7.98 -2.35
N GLU A 142 16.48 -7.21 -3.41
CA GLU A 142 16.39 -5.74 -3.37
C GLU A 142 14.95 -5.28 -3.25
N SER A 143 14.72 -4.32 -2.34
CA SER A 143 13.40 -3.75 -2.06
C SER A 143 13.46 -2.23 -2.25
N PRO A 144 12.61 -1.63 -3.11
CA PRO A 144 12.62 -0.19 -3.32
C PRO A 144 12.22 0.61 -2.08
N VAL A 145 11.24 0.12 -1.32
CA VAL A 145 10.67 0.79 -0.14
C VAL A 145 10.47 -0.22 0.98
N MET A 146 10.89 0.11 2.21
CA MET A 146 10.57 -0.72 3.38
C MET A 146 9.18 -0.42 3.94
N ALA A 147 8.59 -1.37 4.67
CA ALA A 147 7.36 -1.12 5.43
C ALA A 147 7.54 -0.09 6.56
N GLY A 148 8.74 -0.02 7.16
CA GLY A 148 9.18 1.03 8.08
C GLY A 148 9.34 0.63 9.56
N GLY A 149 8.53 -0.33 10.04
CA GLY A 149 8.51 -0.73 11.45
C GLY A 149 9.69 -1.60 11.88
N LEU A 150 10.22 -2.40 10.96
CA LEU A 150 11.19 -3.44 11.23
C LEU A 150 12.33 -3.35 10.23
N PHE A 151 13.53 -3.00 10.71
CA PHE A 151 14.75 -2.98 9.90
C PHE A 151 15.99 -2.92 10.78
N ALA A 152 17.14 -3.28 10.20
CA ALA A 152 18.45 -3.09 10.80
C ALA A 152 19.35 -2.25 9.88
N VAL A 153 20.18 -1.40 10.49
CA VAL A 153 21.08 -0.48 9.78
C VAL A 153 22.34 -0.25 10.60
N ASN A 154 23.49 -0.10 9.96
CA ASN A 154 24.71 0.34 10.62
C ASN A 154 24.47 1.72 11.29
N ARG A 155 24.81 1.86 12.57
CA ARG A 155 24.53 3.07 13.36
C ARG A 155 25.23 4.30 12.79
N GLN A 156 26.48 4.16 12.33
CA GLN A 156 27.20 5.26 11.73
C GLN A 156 26.54 5.68 10.42
N TRP A 157 26.20 4.71 9.56
CA TRP A 157 25.50 4.98 8.30
C TRP A 157 24.14 5.66 8.51
N PHE A 158 23.36 5.23 9.51
CA PHE A 158 22.09 5.88 9.85
C PHE A 158 22.25 7.37 10.15
N TRP A 159 23.31 7.75 10.88
CA TRP A 159 23.58 9.16 11.20
C TRP A 159 24.26 9.92 10.05
N GLU A 160 25.04 9.27 9.20
CA GLU A 160 25.53 9.86 7.95
C GLU A 160 24.37 10.24 7.02
N LEU A 161 23.30 9.44 6.97
CA LEU A 161 22.05 9.77 6.29
C LEU A 161 21.21 10.86 7.02
N GLY A 162 21.68 11.38 8.15
CA GLY A 162 20.98 12.35 8.98
C GLY A 162 19.79 11.77 9.76
N GLY A 163 19.67 10.45 9.85
CA GLY A 163 18.52 9.76 10.42
C GLY A 163 17.21 10.09 9.67
N TYR A 164 16.16 10.36 10.44
CA TYR A 164 14.87 10.83 9.94
C TYR A 164 14.74 12.34 10.02
N ASP A 165 13.96 12.92 9.12
CA ASP A 165 13.56 14.33 9.17
C ASP A 165 12.78 14.60 10.47
N THR A 166 13.37 15.42 11.33
CA THR A 166 12.80 15.80 12.63
C THR A 166 11.51 16.61 12.52
N GLY A 167 11.19 17.15 11.34
CA GLY A 167 9.93 17.83 11.03
C GLY A 167 8.76 16.87 10.76
N LEU A 168 9.02 15.57 10.59
CA LEU A 168 7.98 14.56 10.47
C LEU A 168 7.31 14.31 11.84
N GLU A 169 5.99 14.29 11.82
CA GLU A 169 5.16 14.19 13.01
C GLU A 169 4.83 12.75 13.42
N ILE A 170 3.67 12.53 14.04
CA ILE A 170 3.33 11.32 14.80
C ILE A 170 3.55 10.00 14.08
N TRP A 171 3.16 9.90 12.80
CA TRP A 171 3.19 8.66 12.03
C TRP A 171 3.21 8.94 10.51
N GLY A 172 3.98 8.13 9.78
CA GLY A 172 3.98 8.04 8.33
C GLY A 172 4.92 9.03 7.64
N GLY A 173 5.50 8.57 6.52
CA GLY A 173 6.46 9.32 5.71
C GLY A 173 7.90 8.88 5.94
N GLU A 174 8.25 8.46 7.16
CA GLU A 174 9.63 8.12 7.51
C GLU A 174 10.16 6.92 6.72
N GLN A 175 9.29 5.97 6.40
CA GLN A 175 9.67 4.79 5.62
C GLN A 175 10.04 5.16 4.18
N TYR A 176 9.36 6.15 3.59
CA TYR A 176 9.70 6.65 2.25
C TYR A 176 10.98 7.46 2.28
N GLU A 177 11.09 8.37 3.25
CA GLU A 177 12.27 9.22 3.41
C GLU A 177 13.56 8.38 3.50
N ILE A 178 13.61 7.40 4.40
CA ILE A 178 14.82 6.60 4.58
C ILE A 178 15.08 5.66 3.40
N SER A 179 14.02 5.15 2.75
CA SER A 179 14.15 4.32 1.54
C SER A 179 14.74 5.11 0.37
N PHE A 180 14.30 6.36 0.18
CA PHE A 180 14.84 7.24 -0.85
C PHE A 180 16.28 7.64 -0.52
N LYS A 181 16.56 8.02 0.73
CA LYS A 181 17.92 8.32 1.21
C LYS A 181 18.89 7.18 0.93
N VAL A 182 18.57 5.96 1.36
CA VAL A 182 19.51 4.84 1.24
C VAL A 182 19.85 4.56 -0.22
N TRP A 183 18.86 4.51 -1.10
CA TRP A 183 19.09 4.23 -2.52
C TRP A 183 19.76 5.40 -3.25
N MET A 184 19.22 6.60 -3.11
CA MET A 184 19.69 7.77 -3.87
C MET A 184 21.08 8.23 -3.40
N CYS A 185 21.45 7.98 -2.14
CA CYS A 185 22.70 8.47 -1.54
C CYS A 185 23.78 7.38 -1.41
N GLY A 186 23.70 6.30 -2.19
CA GLY A 186 24.80 5.34 -2.38
C GLY A 186 24.84 4.15 -1.42
N GLY A 187 23.71 3.83 -0.78
CA GLY A 187 23.48 2.58 -0.08
C GLY A 187 22.57 1.63 -0.88
N SER A 188 22.07 0.61 -0.19
CA SER A 188 21.16 -0.39 -0.75
C SER A 188 20.17 -0.89 0.31
N MET A 189 19.05 -1.45 -0.13
CA MET A 189 18.04 -1.99 0.77
C MET A 189 17.59 -3.39 0.36
N TYR A 190 17.61 -4.31 1.30
CA TYR A 190 17.25 -5.72 1.07
C TYR A 190 16.20 -6.20 2.06
N ASP A 191 15.28 -6.99 1.54
CA ASP A 191 14.47 -7.90 2.35
C ASP A 191 15.21 -9.24 2.47
N VAL A 192 15.21 -9.83 3.67
CA VAL A 192 16.00 -11.04 3.99
C VAL A 192 15.04 -12.20 4.34
N PRO A 193 14.74 -13.11 3.39
CA PRO A 193 13.77 -14.19 3.60
C PRO A 193 14.03 -15.09 4.81
N CYS A 194 15.30 -15.37 5.11
CA CYS A 194 15.70 -16.16 6.27
C CYS A 194 15.48 -15.47 7.63
N SER A 195 15.17 -14.17 7.65
CA SER A 195 14.84 -13.44 8.87
C SER A 195 13.35 -13.13 8.89
N ARG A 196 12.61 -13.66 9.86
CA ARG A 196 11.16 -13.42 9.96
C ARG A 196 10.76 -12.87 11.33
N VAL A 197 9.83 -11.93 11.35
CA VAL A 197 9.28 -11.33 12.55
C VAL A 197 7.78 -11.12 12.37
N GLY A 198 6.96 -11.68 13.24
CA GLY A 198 5.53 -11.43 13.28
C GLY A 198 5.22 -10.04 13.81
N HIS A 199 4.18 -9.41 13.26
CA HIS A 199 3.69 -8.08 13.63
C HIS A 199 2.16 -8.08 13.73
N ILE A 200 1.62 -7.44 14.77
CA ILE A 200 0.17 -7.29 14.93
C ILE A 200 -0.34 -6.12 14.09
N TYR A 201 -0.99 -6.42 12.97
CA TYR A 201 -1.71 -5.43 12.16
C TYR A 201 -3.02 -5.04 12.84
N ARG A 202 -3.10 -3.81 13.34
CA ARG A 202 -4.24 -3.33 14.12
C ARG A 202 -5.48 -3.17 13.24
N LYS A 203 -6.64 -3.59 13.75
CA LYS A 203 -7.95 -3.32 13.12
C LYS A 203 -8.24 -1.82 12.96
N TYR A 204 -7.82 -1.02 13.94
CA TYR A 204 -7.95 0.44 13.95
C TYR A 204 -6.84 1.05 14.80
N VAL A 205 -6.54 2.33 14.57
CA VAL A 205 -5.53 3.07 15.36
C VAL A 205 -6.14 3.45 16.72
N PRO A 206 -5.64 2.91 17.85
CA PRO A 206 -6.29 3.09 19.15
C PRO A 206 -5.87 4.37 19.88
N TYR A 207 -4.86 5.08 19.38
CA TYR A 207 -4.33 6.30 20.00
C TYR A 207 -4.87 7.55 19.32
N LYS A 208 -5.08 8.61 20.11
CA LYS A 208 -5.44 9.92 19.58
C LYS A 208 -4.25 10.54 18.86
N VAL A 209 -4.47 11.18 17.72
CA VAL A 209 -3.47 12.03 17.06
C VAL A 209 -3.70 13.48 17.51
N PRO A 210 -2.67 14.25 17.91
CA PRO A 210 -2.87 15.63 18.35
C PRO A 210 -3.49 16.48 17.23
N SER A 211 -4.37 17.41 17.58
CA SER A 211 -4.96 18.34 16.62
C SER A 211 -3.87 19.13 15.89
N GLY A 212 -4.04 19.31 14.58
CA GLY A 212 -3.05 19.98 13.71
C GLY A 212 -1.91 19.09 13.20
N THR A 213 -1.86 17.81 13.61
CA THR A 213 -0.95 16.83 13.00
C THR A 213 -1.52 16.32 11.68
N SER A 214 -0.70 16.21 10.64
CA SER A 214 -1.18 15.74 9.34
C SER A 214 -0.20 14.81 8.64
N LEU A 215 -0.66 13.60 8.30
CA LEU A 215 0.06 12.69 7.40
C LEU A 215 0.38 13.39 6.07
N ALA A 216 -0.54 14.21 5.57
CA ALA A 216 -0.32 14.99 4.34
C ALA A 216 0.90 15.90 4.45
N ARG A 217 1.13 16.50 5.62
CA ARG A 217 2.30 17.36 5.83
C ARG A 217 3.58 16.54 5.77
N ASN A 218 3.62 15.39 6.45
CA ASN A 218 4.77 14.48 6.40
C ASN A 218 5.08 14.03 4.97
N LEU A 219 4.08 13.54 4.25
CA LEU A 219 4.24 13.10 2.87
C LEU A 219 4.68 14.24 1.95
N LYS A 220 4.13 15.45 2.12
CA LYS A 220 4.56 16.62 1.36
C LYS A 220 6.03 16.97 1.63
N ARG A 221 6.48 16.94 2.89
CA ARG A 221 7.90 17.18 3.24
C ARG A 221 8.83 16.19 2.54
N VAL A 222 8.46 14.90 2.52
CA VAL A 222 9.23 13.86 1.82
C VAL A 222 9.23 14.12 0.31
N ALA A 223 8.07 14.37 -0.29
CA ALA A 223 7.95 14.59 -1.73
C ALA A 223 8.78 15.80 -2.20
N GLU A 224 8.60 16.95 -1.55
CA GLU A 224 9.30 18.21 -1.86
C GLU A 224 10.82 18.16 -1.63
N THR A 225 11.30 17.19 -0.86
CA THR A 225 12.73 17.02 -0.58
C THR A 225 13.37 15.98 -1.50
N TRP A 226 12.66 14.89 -1.82
CA TRP A 226 13.25 13.69 -2.41
C TRP A 226 12.67 13.28 -3.75
N MET A 227 11.44 13.68 -4.10
CA MET A 227 10.72 13.13 -5.26
C MET A 227 10.79 13.99 -6.53
N ASP A 228 11.45 15.14 -6.48
CA ASP A 228 11.67 16.03 -7.63
C ASP A 228 10.37 16.30 -8.41
N GLU A 229 10.39 16.21 -9.74
CA GLU A 229 9.23 16.42 -10.61
C GLU A 229 8.08 15.42 -10.36
N TYR A 230 8.36 14.26 -9.78
CA TYR A 230 7.35 13.24 -9.50
C TYR A 230 6.40 13.62 -8.36
N THR A 231 6.77 14.64 -7.58
CA THR A 231 5.89 15.28 -6.58
C THR A 231 4.56 15.71 -7.20
N GLU A 232 4.58 16.13 -8.47
CA GLU A 232 3.39 16.59 -9.19
C GLU A 232 2.33 15.49 -9.36
N PHE A 233 2.73 14.22 -9.50
CA PHE A 233 1.79 13.10 -9.63
C PHE A 233 1.01 12.82 -8.34
N ILE A 234 1.56 13.22 -7.18
CA ILE A 234 0.84 13.20 -5.90
C ILE A 234 -0.18 14.33 -5.89
N TYR A 235 0.21 15.53 -6.30
CA TYR A 235 -0.65 16.72 -6.27
C TYR A 235 -1.82 16.64 -7.25
N GLN A 236 -1.67 15.92 -8.35
CA GLN A 236 -2.78 15.63 -9.25
C GLN A 236 -3.88 14.78 -8.60
N ARG A 237 -3.53 13.91 -7.64
CA ARG A 237 -4.46 13.04 -6.90
C ARG A 237 -4.92 13.63 -5.58
N ARG A 238 -4.10 14.51 -4.99
CA ARG A 238 -4.35 15.23 -3.74
C ARG A 238 -4.11 16.74 -3.94
N PRO A 239 -4.99 17.45 -4.67
CA PRO A 239 -4.79 18.87 -4.98
C PRO A 239 -4.63 19.76 -3.74
N GLU A 240 -5.22 19.37 -2.62
CA GLU A 240 -5.11 20.06 -1.33
C GLU A 240 -3.66 20.13 -0.82
N TYR A 241 -2.76 19.26 -1.29
CA TYR A 241 -1.35 19.28 -0.89
C TYR A 241 -0.62 20.50 -1.46
N ARG A 242 -1.06 21.10 -2.57
CA ARG A 242 -0.38 22.26 -3.17
C ARG A 242 -0.29 23.45 -2.21
N HIS A 243 -1.39 23.73 -1.52
CA HIS A 243 -1.50 24.86 -0.61
C HIS A 243 -1.13 24.52 0.85
N LEU A 244 -0.84 23.24 1.14
CA LEU A 244 -0.41 22.81 2.47
C LEU A 244 1.02 23.27 2.77
N SER A 245 1.25 23.94 3.90
CA SER A 245 2.62 24.30 4.30
C SER A 245 3.43 23.08 4.70
N THR A 246 4.66 22.96 4.18
CA THR A 246 5.63 21.93 4.60
C THR A 246 6.36 22.27 5.90
N GLY A 247 6.28 23.53 6.35
CA GLY A 247 7.31 24.09 7.23
C GLY A 247 8.65 24.22 6.52
N ASP A 248 9.72 24.42 7.28
CA ASP A 248 11.08 24.59 6.74
C ASP A 248 11.67 23.26 6.27
N LEU A 249 12.20 23.25 5.04
CA LEU A 249 12.86 22.12 4.38
C LEU A 249 14.35 22.39 4.10
N THR A 250 14.88 23.54 4.52
CA THR A 250 16.24 23.99 4.16
C THR A 250 17.29 22.96 4.55
N SER A 251 17.30 22.51 5.81
CA SER A 251 18.27 21.52 6.31
C SER A 251 18.18 20.17 5.59
N GLN A 252 16.97 19.74 5.22
CA GLN A 252 16.77 18.47 4.51
C GLN A 252 17.27 18.56 3.06
N LYS A 253 17.01 19.69 2.38
CA LYS A 253 17.51 19.94 1.02
C LYS A 253 19.04 20.11 1.00
N GLU A 254 19.62 20.74 2.01
CA GLU A 254 21.08 20.84 2.18
C GLU A 254 21.72 19.48 2.44
N LEU A 255 21.13 18.65 3.29
CA LEU A 255 21.59 17.28 3.53
C LEU A 255 21.64 16.46 2.23
N ARG A 256 20.56 16.50 1.43
CA ARG A 256 20.51 15.80 0.14
C ARG A 256 21.63 16.27 -0.81
N LYS A 257 21.88 17.58 -0.88
CA LYS A 257 22.98 18.15 -1.69
C LYS A 257 24.35 17.71 -1.17
N HIS A 258 24.56 17.77 0.15
CA HIS A 258 25.82 17.41 0.79
C HIS A 258 26.19 15.94 0.55
N LEU A 259 25.21 15.04 0.66
CA LEU A 259 25.37 13.61 0.39
C LEU A 259 25.54 13.27 -1.11
N LYS A 260 25.42 14.26 -2.00
CA LYS A 260 25.55 14.10 -3.47
C LYS A 260 24.62 12.99 -4.00
N CYS A 261 23.39 12.96 -3.49
CA CYS A 261 22.42 11.94 -3.87
C CYS A 261 22.01 12.09 -5.34
N LYS A 262 21.67 10.96 -5.97
CA LYS A 262 21.08 10.91 -7.30
C LYS A 262 19.68 11.55 -7.31
N ASP A 263 19.14 11.82 -8.49
CA ASP A 263 17.78 12.33 -8.66
C ASP A 263 16.73 11.22 -8.50
N PHE A 264 15.47 11.62 -8.31
CA PHE A 264 14.37 10.66 -8.15
C PHE A 264 14.06 9.92 -9.44
N LYS A 265 14.36 10.53 -10.59
CA LYS A 265 14.26 9.87 -11.90
C LYS A 265 15.17 8.64 -11.98
N TRP A 266 16.41 8.73 -11.49
CA TRP A 266 17.30 7.59 -11.36
C TRP A 266 16.71 6.51 -10.45
N TYR A 267 16.15 6.90 -9.29
CA TYR A 267 15.49 5.97 -8.38
C TYR A 267 14.34 5.22 -9.08
N MET A 268 13.46 5.94 -9.77
CA MET A 268 12.32 5.36 -10.49
C MET A 268 12.72 4.50 -11.68
N SER A 269 13.84 4.79 -12.34
CA SER A 269 14.29 4.03 -13.53
C SER A 269 15.23 2.88 -13.23
N THR A 270 15.95 2.92 -12.09
CA THR A 270 16.96 1.93 -11.73
C THR A 270 16.49 1.03 -10.58
N VAL A 271 15.87 1.60 -9.56
CA VAL A 271 15.49 0.87 -8.33
C VAL A 271 14.03 0.42 -8.39
N ALA A 272 13.12 1.35 -8.70
CA ALA A 272 11.66 1.14 -8.66
C ALA A 272 11.02 1.08 -10.06
N TRP A 273 11.75 0.55 -11.05
CA TRP A 273 11.35 0.52 -12.47
C TRP A 273 10.07 -0.30 -12.72
N ASP A 274 9.80 -1.28 -11.85
CA ASP A 274 8.63 -2.14 -11.88
C ASP A 274 7.40 -1.49 -11.22
N LEU A 275 7.57 -0.42 -10.44
CA LEU A 275 6.46 0.28 -9.77
C LEU A 275 5.42 0.78 -10.78
N ALA A 276 5.86 1.43 -11.86
CA ALA A 276 4.97 2.02 -12.85
C ALA A 276 4.12 0.99 -13.61
N LYS A 277 4.53 -0.29 -13.63
CA LYS A 277 3.70 -1.38 -14.20
C LYS A 277 2.42 -1.58 -13.39
N PHE A 278 2.50 -1.38 -12.08
CA PHE A 278 1.38 -1.54 -11.16
C PHE A 278 0.75 -0.22 -10.78
N TYR A 279 1.49 0.88 -10.66
CA TYR A 279 0.98 2.19 -10.26
C TYR A 279 1.61 3.25 -11.16
N PRO A 280 1.14 3.39 -12.41
CA PRO A 280 1.71 4.34 -13.34
C PRO A 280 1.48 5.78 -12.85
N PRO A 281 2.46 6.69 -13.00
CA PRO A 281 2.30 8.10 -12.63
C PRO A 281 1.09 8.75 -13.30
N VAL A 282 0.90 8.44 -14.58
CA VAL A 282 -0.26 8.79 -15.39
C VAL A 282 -0.96 7.51 -15.77
N GLU A 283 -2.20 7.34 -15.32
CA GLU A 283 -2.98 6.16 -15.62
C GLU A 283 -3.43 6.12 -17.08
N PRO A 284 -3.32 4.97 -17.78
CA PRO A 284 -3.89 4.84 -19.11
C PRO A 284 -5.40 5.08 -19.13
N LEU A 285 -5.91 5.53 -20.28
CA LEU A 285 -7.34 5.81 -20.46
C LEU A 285 -8.19 4.55 -20.21
N PRO A 286 -9.38 4.69 -19.59
CA PRO A 286 -10.31 3.60 -19.40
C PRO A 286 -10.88 3.12 -20.74
N ALA A 287 -11.35 1.87 -20.77
CA ALA A 287 -11.96 1.27 -21.94
C ALA A 287 -13.44 1.65 -22.10
N ALA A 288 -14.14 1.83 -20.99
CA ALA A 288 -15.54 2.28 -20.97
C ALA A 288 -15.88 2.91 -19.60
N TRP A 289 -16.87 3.80 -19.55
CA TRP A 289 -17.34 4.39 -18.28
C TRP A 289 -18.78 4.92 -18.37
N GLY A 290 -19.34 5.25 -17.21
CA GLY A 290 -20.71 5.76 -17.05
C GLY A 290 -21.66 4.68 -16.56
N GLU A 291 -22.95 4.80 -16.88
CA GLU A 291 -23.92 3.75 -16.56
C GLU A 291 -23.66 2.46 -17.35
N ILE A 292 -24.02 1.32 -16.75
CA ILE A 292 -24.04 0.01 -17.41
C ILE A 292 -25.49 -0.45 -17.48
N ARG A 293 -26.10 -0.37 -18.66
CA ARG A 293 -27.50 -0.71 -18.90
C ARG A 293 -27.63 -2.10 -19.51
N ASN A 294 -28.57 -2.91 -19.02
CA ASN A 294 -28.91 -4.19 -19.62
C ASN A 294 -29.87 -4.00 -20.82
N ALA A 295 -29.61 -4.70 -21.94
CA ALA A 295 -30.40 -4.53 -23.16
C ALA A 295 -31.83 -5.07 -23.04
N ALA A 296 -32.04 -6.21 -22.36
CA ALA A 296 -33.36 -6.82 -22.22
C ALA A 296 -34.31 -6.02 -21.31
N SER A 297 -33.82 -5.58 -20.16
CA SER A 297 -34.66 -4.92 -19.15
C SER A 297 -34.67 -3.39 -19.25
N GLY A 298 -33.67 -2.80 -19.91
CA GLY A 298 -33.43 -1.36 -19.88
C GLY A 298 -33.02 -0.82 -18.51
N GLN A 299 -32.79 -1.69 -17.52
CA GLN A 299 -32.35 -1.33 -16.17
C GLN A 299 -30.82 -1.22 -16.10
N CYS A 300 -30.32 -0.51 -15.09
CA CYS A 300 -28.90 -0.25 -14.89
C CYS A 300 -28.36 -1.07 -13.71
N ILE A 301 -27.07 -1.41 -13.77
CA ILE A 301 -26.36 -1.95 -12.62
C ILE A 301 -26.34 -0.88 -11.52
N ASP A 302 -26.65 -1.29 -10.29
CA ASP A 302 -26.58 -0.46 -9.10
C ASP A 302 -25.85 -1.24 -8.01
N SER A 303 -24.81 -0.62 -7.46
CA SER A 303 -24.01 -1.20 -6.39
C SER A 303 -24.41 -0.72 -5.00
N LYS A 304 -25.37 0.21 -4.90
CA LYS A 304 -25.92 0.75 -3.65
C LYS A 304 -24.86 1.24 -2.66
N HIS A 305 -23.73 1.75 -3.16
CA HIS A 305 -22.56 2.13 -2.35
C HIS A 305 -22.04 0.99 -1.46
N GLY A 306 -22.23 -0.26 -1.90
CA GLY A 306 -21.79 -1.46 -1.21
C GLY A 306 -20.27 -1.51 -0.99
N ALA A 307 -19.86 -2.36 -0.06
CA ALA A 307 -18.47 -2.70 0.21
C ALA A 307 -18.19 -4.17 -0.15
N THR A 308 -17.02 -4.68 0.24
CA THR A 308 -16.62 -6.08 0.07
C THR A 308 -17.72 -7.06 0.46
N GLY A 309 -18.08 -7.96 -0.46
CA GLY A 309 -19.14 -8.96 -0.32
C GLY A 309 -20.53 -8.51 -0.79
N THR A 310 -20.71 -7.25 -1.20
CA THR A 310 -22.02 -6.76 -1.68
C THR A 310 -22.31 -7.28 -3.08
N GLU A 311 -23.43 -7.97 -3.27
CA GLU A 311 -23.91 -8.39 -4.59
C GLU A 311 -24.40 -7.20 -5.43
N LEU A 312 -24.04 -7.18 -6.71
CA LEU A 312 -24.56 -6.22 -7.67
C LEU A 312 -26.02 -6.53 -8.03
N ARG A 313 -26.79 -5.47 -8.28
CA ARG A 313 -28.22 -5.59 -8.59
C ARG A 313 -28.61 -4.75 -9.79
N LEU A 314 -29.77 -5.04 -10.35
CA LEU A 314 -30.42 -4.17 -11.31
C LEU A 314 -31.31 -3.16 -10.58
N ASP A 315 -31.31 -1.92 -11.04
CA ASP A 315 -32.31 -0.93 -10.64
C ASP A 315 -32.72 -0.02 -11.80
N ALA A 316 -33.76 0.78 -11.60
CA ALA A 316 -34.15 1.79 -12.58
C ALA A 316 -32.96 2.73 -12.85
N CYS A 317 -32.63 2.95 -14.12
CA CYS A 317 -31.56 3.87 -14.50
C CYS A 317 -31.89 5.28 -14.02
N LEU A 318 -30.92 5.95 -13.40
CA LEU A 318 -31.06 7.34 -12.99
C LEU A 318 -31.17 8.25 -14.21
N LYS A 319 -32.05 9.25 -14.15
CA LYS A 319 -32.13 10.28 -15.19
C LYS A 319 -30.92 11.21 -15.08
N GLU A 320 -30.44 11.71 -16.22
CA GLU A 320 -29.39 12.75 -16.22
C GLU A 320 -29.84 13.95 -15.36
N GLY A 321 -28.99 14.37 -14.42
CA GLY A 321 -29.28 15.46 -13.48
C GLY A 321 -30.08 15.05 -12.23
N ALA A 322 -30.38 13.76 -12.02
CA ALA A 322 -30.95 13.28 -10.77
C ALA A 322 -29.99 13.58 -9.59
N GLU A 323 -30.56 13.93 -8.42
CA GLU A 323 -29.76 14.17 -7.22
C GLU A 323 -28.89 12.95 -6.90
N ARG A 324 -27.58 13.19 -6.73
CA ARG A 324 -26.62 12.19 -6.25
C ARG A 324 -26.92 11.90 -4.78
N THR A 325 -27.88 11.01 -4.55
CA THR A 325 -28.19 10.50 -3.22
C THR A 325 -27.32 9.29 -2.91
N TRP A 326 -27.09 9.02 -1.62
CA TRP A 326 -26.39 7.80 -1.17
C TRP A 326 -27.16 6.50 -1.50
N ALA A 327 -28.38 6.59 -2.03
CA ALA A 327 -29.24 5.45 -2.32
C ALA A 327 -28.90 4.71 -3.62
N HIS A 328 -28.09 5.30 -4.51
CA HIS A 328 -27.81 4.74 -5.84
C HIS A 328 -26.36 4.98 -6.27
N GLU A 329 -25.68 3.94 -6.73
CA GLU A 329 -24.34 4.04 -7.33
C GLU A 329 -24.32 3.27 -8.65
N GLN A 330 -24.60 4.00 -9.73
CA GLN A 330 -24.77 3.46 -11.09
C GLN A 330 -23.68 3.90 -12.08
N VAL A 331 -22.66 4.64 -11.61
CA VAL A 331 -21.52 5.04 -12.45
C VAL A 331 -20.40 4.03 -12.23
N PHE A 332 -19.90 3.45 -13.31
CA PHE A 332 -18.79 2.50 -13.28
C PHE A 332 -17.73 2.88 -14.31
N THR A 333 -16.52 2.38 -14.09
CA THR A 333 -15.39 2.53 -15.00
C THR A 333 -14.80 1.15 -15.27
N PHE A 334 -14.68 0.79 -16.55
CA PHE A 334 -13.88 -0.34 -17.00
C PHE A 334 -12.44 0.14 -17.24
N GLY A 335 -11.60 -0.09 -16.25
CA GLY A 335 -10.29 0.52 -16.11
C GLY A 335 -9.22 -0.10 -17.00
N TRP A 336 -8.04 0.54 -17.00
CA TRP A 336 -6.89 0.09 -17.78
C TRP A 336 -6.31 -1.26 -17.33
N ARG A 337 -6.69 -1.74 -16.15
CA ARG A 337 -6.29 -3.04 -15.58
C ARG A 337 -7.22 -4.18 -15.98
N GLU A 338 -8.17 -3.92 -16.88
CA GLU A 338 -9.18 -4.89 -17.30
C GLU A 338 -10.10 -5.32 -16.13
N ASP A 339 -10.35 -4.41 -15.19
CA ASP A 339 -11.27 -4.54 -14.05
C ASP A 339 -12.39 -3.48 -14.10
N ILE A 340 -13.54 -3.77 -13.48
CA ILE A 340 -14.71 -2.85 -13.46
C ILE A 340 -14.93 -2.36 -12.04
N ARG A 341 -15.00 -1.04 -11.85
CA ARG A 341 -15.09 -0.38 -10.53
C ARG A 341 -16.22 0.65 -10.48
N PRO A 342 -16.87 0.85 -9.33
CA PRO A 342 -17.77 1.99 -9.15
C PRO A 342 -17.00 3.33 -9.16
N GLY A 343 -17.66 4.37 -9.67
CA GLY A 343 -17.12 5.73 -9.77
C GLY A 343 -16.71 6.12 -11.20
N ASP A 344 -16.57 7.44 -11.41
CA ASP A 344 -16.06 7.98 -12.67
C ASP A 344 -14.54 7.69 -12.82
N PRO A 345 -13.98 7.79 -14.04
CA PRO A 345 -12.59 7.40 -14.28
C PRO A 345 -11.54 8.11 -13.44
N LEU A 346 -11.82 9.31 -12.93
CA LEU A 346 -10.90 10.07 -12.08
C LEU A 346 -11.06 9.73 -10.59
N HIS A 347 -12.23 9.21 -10.18
CA HIS A 347 -12.59 8.97 -8.78
C HIS A 347 -13.14 7.56 -8.54
N THR A 348 -12.54 6.55 -9.17
CA THR A 348 -12.94 5.15 -8.94
C THR A 348 -12.74 4.74 -7.49
N ARG A 349 -13.68 3.95 -6.95
CA ARG A 349 -13.55 3.31 -5.64
C ARG A 349 -12.58 2.12 -5.72
N LYS A 350 -12.05 1.70 -4.58
CA LYS A 350 -11.12 0.56 -4.46
C LYS A 350 -11.84 -0.81 -4.42
N PHE A 351 -13.05 -0.88 -5.00
CA PHE A 351 -13.85 -2.10 -5.11
C PHE A 351 -14.02 -2.48 -6.58
N CYS A 352 -13.86 -3.76 -6.88
CA CYS A 352 -13.89 -4.33 -8.22
C CYS A 352 -15.00 -5.37 -8.32
N PHE A 353 -15.54 -5.55 -9.53
CA PHE A 353 -16.45 -6.65 -9.83
C PHE A 353 -15.69 -7.97 -9.69
N ASP A 354 -16.21 -8.84 -8.84
CA ASP A 354 -15.60 -10.11 -8.46
C ASP A 354 -16.60 -11.26 -8.67
N ALA A 355 -16.17 -12.31 -9.35
CA ALA A 355 -16.98 -13.50 -9.61
C ALA A 355 -16.19 -14.79 -9.35
N ILE A 356 -16.79 -15.69 -8.57
CA ILE A 356 -16.10 -16.88 -8.06
C ILE A 356 -16.32 -18.09 -8.99
N SER A 357 -17.51 -18.21 -9.59
CA SER A 357 -17.86 -19.39 -10.38
C SER A 357 -18.68 -19.05 -11.63
N GLN A 358 -18.99 -20.07 -12.42
CA GLN A 358 -19.83 -19.94 -13.62
C GLN A 358 -21.30 -19.63 -13.33
N SER A 359 -21.72 -19.71 -12.06
CA SER A 359 -23.11 -19.50 -11.62
C SER A 359 -23.23 -18.60 -10.39
N SER A 360 -22.13 -18.00 -9.92
CA SER A 360 -22.13 -17.16 -8.73
C SER A 360 -22.76 -15.79 -9.03
N PRO A 361 -23.27 -15.07 -8.01
CA PRO A 361 -23.49 -13.64 -8.14
C PRO A 361 -22.18 -12.93 -8.49
N VAL A 362 -22.30 -11.71 -9.02
CA VAL A 362 -21.17 -10.78 -9.13
C VAL A 362 -21.21 -9.87 -7.91
N THR A 363 -20.09 -9.80 -7.18
CA THR A 363 -19.98 -8.99 -5.96
C THR A 363 -18.96 -7.88 -6.13
N LEU A 364 -19.02 -6.89 -5.23
CA LEU A 364 -17.91 -5.99 -4.99
C LEU A 364 -16.90 -6.65 -4.05
N TYR A 365 -15.62 -6.66 -4.43
CA TYR A 365 -14.51 -7.08 -3.58
C TYR A 365 -13.36 -6.08 -3.66
N ASP A 366 -12.45 -6.08 -2.68
CA ASP A 366 -11.28 -5.21 -2.70
C ASP A 366 -10.44 -5.47 -3.97
N CYS A 367 -10.13 -4.40 -4.71
CA CYS A 367 -9.36 -4.51 -5.94
C CYS A 367 -7.93 -4.96 -5.65
N HIS A 368 -7.50 -6.08 -6.22
CA HIS A 368 -6.13 -6.58 -6.04
C HIS A 368 -5.23 -6.32 -7.26
N GLY A 369 -5.79 -6.01 -8.44
CA GLY A 369 -4.99 -5.68 -9.63
C GLY A 369 -4.18 -6.85 -10.20
N MET A 370 -4.48 -8.08 -9.77
CA MET A 370 -3.80 -9.32 -10.19
C MET A 370 -4.56 -10.06 -11.30
N LYS A 371 -5.51 -9.39 -11.98
CA LYS A 371 -6.47 -10.03 -12.89
C LYS A 371 -7.28 -11.09 -12.13
N GLY A 372 -7.36 -12.34 -12.60
CA GLY A 372 -8.06 -13.40 -11.89
C GLY A 372 -9.59 -13.25 -11.91
N ASN A 373 -10.23 -13.43 -10.76
CA ASN A 373 -11.67 -13.27 -10.53
C ASN A 373 -12.18 -11.82 -10.70
N GLN A 374 -11.28 -10.86 -10.92
CA GLN A 374 -11.58 -9.47 -11.27
C GLN A 374 -11.26 -9.14 -12.73
N HIS A 375 -10.98 -10.16 -13.57
CA HIS A 375 -10.57 -9.96 -14.95
C HIS A 375 -11.74 -10.09 -15.92
N TRP A 376 -12.12 -8.95 -16.50
CA TRP A 376 -13.26 -8.82 -17.39
C TRP A 376 -12.85 -8.48 -18.81
N ARG A 377 -13.69 -8.87 -19.77
CA ARG A 377 -13.65 -8.40 -21.15
C ARG A 377 -15.01 -7.91 -21.58
N TYR A 378 -15.01 -6.74 -22.22
CA TYR A 378 -16.18 -6.24 -22.91
C TYR A 378 -16.02 -6.52 -24.42
N ARG A 379 -16.82 -7.47 -24.91
CA ARG A 379 -16.72 -8.02 -26.27
C ARG A 379 -17.61 -7.24 -27.26
N LYS A 380 -17.42 -7.50 -28.56
CA LYS A 380 -18.20 -6.85 -29.64
C LYS A 380 -19.69 -7.16 -29.58
N ASP A 381 -20.05 -8.35 -29.08
CA ASP A 381 -21.42 -8.79 -28.82
C ASP A 381 -22.04 -8.16 -27.56
N LYS A 382 -21.38 -7.16 -26.96
CA LYS A 382 -21.83 -6.44 -25.75
C LYS A 382 -21.88 -7.31 -24.50
N SER A 383 -21.26 -8.50 -24.52
CA SER A 383 -21.10 -9.32 -23.33
C SER A 383 -19.98 -8.82 -22.42
N LEU A 384 -20.20 -8.97 -21.12
CA LEU A 384 -19.16 -8.89 -20.09
C LEU A 384 -18.67 -10.32 -19.78
N TYR A 385 -17.60 -10.71 -20.45
CA TYR A 385 -16.98 -12.02 -20.34
C TYR A 385 -15.99 -12.05 -19.18
N HIS A 386 -16.15 -13.04 -18.30
CA HIS A 386 -15.25 -13.29 -17.20
C HIS A 386 -14.24 -14.37 -17.58
N LEU A 387 -12.95 -14.01 -17.62
CA LEU A 387 -11.92 -14.88 -18.21
C LEU A 387 -11.71 -16.16 -17.41
N VAL A 388 -11.67 -16.05 -16.08
CA VAL A 388 -11.32 -17.17 -15.19
C VAL A 388 -12.41 -18.24 -15.17
N SER A 389 -13.68 -17.83 -15.13
CA SER A 389 -14.79 -18.81 -15.15
C SER A 389 -15.20 -19.23 -16.55
N SER A 390 -14.74 -18.54 -17.60
CA SER A 390 -15.21 -18.75 -18.98
C SER A 390 -16.74 -18.64 -19.14
N SER A 391 -17.33 -17.71 -18.39
CA SER A 391 -18.78 -17.43 -18.40
C SER A 391 -19.04 -15.93 -18.59
N CYS A 392 -20.30 -15.58 -18.83
CA CYS A 392 -20.71 -14.19 -19.09
C CYS A 392 -21.62 -13.71 -17.97
N MET A 393 -21.59 -12.40 -17.72
CA MET A 393 -22.51 -11.77 -16.78
C MET A 393 -23.92 -11.74 -17.39
N ASP A 394 -24.88 -12.23 -16.64
CA ASP A 394 -26.30 -12.38 -16.97
C ASP A 394 -27.15 -11.75 -15.87
N CYS A 395 -28.45 -11.64 -16.10
CA CYS A 395 -29.37 -11.09 -15.12
C CYS A 395 -30.74 -11.75 -15.15
N SER A 396 -31.44 -11.67 -14.02
CA SER A 396 -32.89 -11.90 -13.91
C SER A 396 -33.56 -10.54 -13.69
N PRO A 397 -34.18 -9.94 -14.73
CA PRO A 397 -34.85 -8.64 -14.59
C PRO A 397 -35.96 -8.63 -13.54
N GLY A 398 -36.74 -9.71 -13.46
CA GLY A 398 -37.84 -9.84 -12.49
C GLY A 398 -37.34 -9.86 -11.04
N ASP A 399 -36.23 -10.57 -10.78
CA ASP A 399 -35.64 -10.66 -9.45
C ASP A 399 -34.65 -9.52 -9.14
N LYS A 400 -34.36 -8.67 -10.14
CA LYS A 400 -33.32 -7.63 -10.10
C LYS A 400 -31.91 -8.17 -9.73
N LYS A 401 -31.61 -9.42 -10.07
CA LYS A 401 -30.34 -10.09 -9.74
C LYS A 401 -29.38 -10.13 -10.91
N ILE A 402 -28.09 -10.06 -10.61
CA ILE A 402 -26.98 -10.22 -11.56
C ILE A 402 -26.15 -11.43 -11.14
N PHE A 403 -25.84 -12.31 -12.09
CA PHE A 403 -25.11 -13.55 -11.84
C PHE A 403 -24.33 -13.99 -13.06
N MET A 404 -23.40 -14.92 -12.89
CA MET A 404 -22.66 -15.54 -13.98
C MET A 404 -23.48 -16.65 -14.63
N ASN A 405 -23.38 -16.80 -15.94
CA ASN A 405 -24.03 -17.89 -16.67
C ASN A 405 -23.27 -18.26 -17.95
N LYS A 406 -23.61 -19.39 -18.58
CA LYS A 406 -23.03 -19.78 -19.87
C LYS A 406 -23.25 -18.66 -20.90
N CYS A 407 -22.18 -18.27 -21.59
CA CYS A 407 -22.24 -17.22 -22.59
C CYS A 407 -23.18 -17.58 -23.75
N ASN A 408 -24.09 -16.66 -24.07
CA ASN A 408 -24.97 -16.69 -25.21
C ASN A 408 -24.98 -15.30 -25.88
N PRO A 409 -24.26 -15.11 -27.00
CA PRO A 409 -24.18 -13.81 -27.70
C PRO A 409 -25.53 -13.26 -28.18
N GLN A 410 -26.53 -14.14 -28.35
CA GLN A 410 -27.88 -13.77 -28.78
C GLN A 410 -28.80 -13.39 -27.61
N SER A 411 -28.38 -13.62 -26.36
CA SER A 411 -29.22 -13.31 -25.20
C SER A 411 -29.15 -11.83 -24.83
N GLU A 412 -30.27 -11.13 -24.94
CA GLU A 412 -30.36 -9.72 -24.55
C GLU A 412 -30.09 -9.50 -23.05
N THR A 413 -30.34 -10.51 -22.20
CA THR A 413 -30.03 -10.44 -20.75
C THR A 413 -28.53 -10.45 -20.47
N GLN A 414 -27.70 -10.88 -21.43
CA GLN A 414 -26.24 -10.88 -21.34
C GLN A 414 -25.59 -9.73 -22.11
N GLN A 415 -26.40 -8.84 -22.71
CA GLN A 415 -25.93 -7.68 -23.44
C GLN A 415 -25.97 -6.44 -22.53
N TRP A 416 -24.80 -5.84 -22.33
CA TRP A 416 -24.59 -4.71 -21.44
C TRP A 416 -24.07 -3.51 -22.24
N LEU A 417 -24.63 -2.34 -22.01
CA LEU A 417 -24.33 -1.11 -22.74
C LEU A 417 -23.72 -0.10 -21.78
N PHE A 418 -22.44 0.22 -21.99
CA PHE A 418 -21.80 1.35 -21.32
C PHE A 418 -22.21 2.67 -21.98
N GLN A 419 -22.38 3.71 -21.17
CA GLN A 419 -22.67 5.07 -21.66
C GLN A 419 -21.58 5.61 -22.58
N HIS A 420 -20.31 5.40 -22.23
CA HIS A 420 -19.15 5.83 -23.00
C HIS A 420 -18.18 4.68 -23.22
N VAL A 421 -17.59 4.62 -24.42
CA VAL A 421 -16.70 3.55 -24.84
C VAL A 421 -15.51 4.12 -25.62
N ASN A 422 -14.31 3.66 -25.30
CA ASN A 422 -13.09 3.89 -26.06
C ASN A 422 -12.74 2.63 -26.87
N THR A 423 -13.17 2.59 -28.13
CA THR A 423 -13.00 1.42 -29.00
C THR A 423 -11.55 1.03 -29.18
N THR A 424 -10.63 2.00 -29.27
CA THR A 424 -9.19 1.75 -29.42
C THR A 424 -8.61 0.96 -28.25
N VAL A 425 -9.03 1.29 -27.02
CA VAL A 425 -8.60 0.56 -25.81
C VAL A 425 -9.26 -0.81 -25.73
N LEU A 426 -10.56 -0.91 -26.03
CA LEU A 426 -11.27 -2.19 -26.05
C LEU A 426 -10.70 -3.17 -27.08
N ASP A 427 -10.38 -2.71 -28.29
CA ASP A 427 -9.79 -3.56 -29.32
C ASP A 427 -8.43 -4.09 -28.89
N ARG A 428 -7.63 -3.27 -28.18
CA ARG A 428 -6.36 -3.71 -27.58
C ARG A 428 -6.59 -4.81 -26.54
N PHE A 429 -7.55 -4.63 -25.63
CA PHE A 429 -7.88 -5.65 -24.61
C PHE A 429 -8.35 -6.96 -25.23
N ASN A 430 -9.16 -6.89 -26.28
CA ASN A 430 -9.68 -8.07 -26.95
C ASN A 430 -8.64 -8.78 -27.82
N SER A 431 -7.69 -8.05 -28.41
CA SER A 431 -6.67 -8.61 -29.32
C SER A 431 -5.50 -9.32 -28.62
N ALA A 432 -5.26 -9.04 -27.33
CA ALA A 432 -4.12 -9.56 -26.57
C ALA A 432 -4.15 -11.08 -26.26
N ILE A 433 -4.88 -11.90 -27.03
CA ILE A 433 -4.95 -13.37 -26.90
C ILE A 433 -4.53 -14.10 -28.20
N ILE A 434 -4.12 -13.39 -29.25
CA ILE A 434 -3.65 -14.05 -30.50
C ILE A 434 -2.12 -14.29 -30.49
N SER A 435 -1.41 -14.10 -29.38
CA SER A 435 0.04 -14.37 -29.27
C SER A 435 0.37 -15.38 -28.18
#